data_AF-A0A2T6ZS65-F1
#
_entry.id   AF-A0A2T6ZS65-F1
#
_cell.length_a   1.000
_cell.length_b   1.000
_cell.length_c   1.000
_cell.angle_alpha   90.00
_cell.angle_beta   90.00
_cell.angle_gamma   90.00
#
_symmetry.space_group_name_H-M   'P 1'
#
loop_
_entity.id
_entity.type
_entity.pdbx_description
1 polymer ?
#
loop_
_entity_poly.entity_id
_entity_poly.type
_entity_poly.pdbx_seq_one_letter_code
_entity_poly.pdbx_strand_id
1 'polypeptide(L)'
;MNRFLKSPTRFIAAPAERFYHLTHSSRRTPARLVLSVPLDKLEATWSRRSKEQIDQFVNFFQESKDKLFKRSQEEHARIRNHFRGQLKSFSQEDSVLLKDFGAHQKRQEAKAEELILQNRALWNAALEEKTERMKLERKFNVLGALERIVYQAKLQKKVPPSAGIQQGLGKLAQSGEFTEILHQEVQARKLDVMHVMACVDNLYKGIADRTKRNDNISLGRIIVRINKLNDYERAALVIFLKVQDNWQNPIYWRELYMCKGGK
;
A
#
# COMPACT_ATOMS: atom_id res chain seq x y z
N MET A 1 11.79 -0.29 -19.90
CA MET A 1 12.68 -0.84 -20.95
C MET A 1 11.91 -0.86 -22.27
N ASN A 2 11.97 0.22 -23.05
CA ASN A 2 11.29 0.31 -24.34
C ASN A 2 12.22 -0.19 -25.45
N ARG A 3 11.94 -1.39 -25.98
CA ARG A 3 12.64 -1.92 -27.16
C ARG A 3 11.95 -1.39 -28.42
N PHE A 4 12.59 -0.44 -29.08
CA PHE A 4 12.28 -0.04 -30.44
C PHE A 4 12.53 -1.21 -31.40
N LEU A 5 11.48 -1.75 -32.00
CA LEU A 5 11.59 -2.63 -33.16
C LEU A 5 11.87 -1.77 -34.39
N LYS A 6 13.13 -1.74 -34.82
CA LYS A 6 13.52 -1.22 -36.14
C LYS A 6 13.06 -2.21 -37.21
N SER A 7 12.28 -1.75 -38.17
CA SER A 7 11.94 -2.51 -39.39
C SER A 7 13.16 -2.55 -40.32
N PRO A 8 13.59 -3.73 -40.81
CA PRO A 8 14.55 -3.80 -41.89
C PRO A 8 13.80 -3.96 -43.22
N THR A 9 13.60 -2.86 -43.93
CA THR A 9 13.18 -2.90 -45.35
C THR A 9 14.34 -2.41 -46.19
N ARG A 10 15.20 -3.33 -46.62
CA ARG A 10 16.13 -3.11 -47.72
C ARG A 10 15.65 -3.94 -48.91
N PHE A 11 14.97 -3.29 -49.84
CA PHE A 11 14.80 -3.83 -51.18
C PHE A 11 16.17 -3.85 -51.84
N ILE A 12 16.71 -5.04 -52.05
CA ILE A 12 17.89 -5.27 -52.87
C ILE A 12 17.42 -5.09 -54.32
N ALA A 13 17.94 -4.05 -54.99
CA ALA A 13 17.76 -3.87 -56.42
C ALA A 13 18.41 -5.06 -57.14
N ALA A 14 17.64 -5.77 -57.96
CA ALA A 14 18.18 -6.79 -58.85
C ALA A 14 19.18 -6.14 -59.83
N PRO A 15 20.30 -6.81 -60.15
CA PRO A 15 21.25 -6.29 -61.11
C PRO A 15 20.60 -6.24 -62.49
N ALA A 16 20.74 -5.10 -63.17
CA ALA A 16 20.38 -4.95 -64.56
C ALA A 16 21.20 -5.93 -65.41
N GLU A 17 20.59 -7.06 -65.79
CA GLU A 17 21.17 -7.96 -66.77
C GLU A 17 21.29 -7.24 -68.11
N ARG A 18 22.53 -7.16 -68.59
CA ARG A 18 22.89 -6.60 -69.87
C ARG A 18 22.22 -7.41 -70.97
N PHE A 19 21.31 -6.78 -71.70
CA PHE A 19 20.85 -7.29 -72.99
C PHE A 19 22.04 -7.35 -73.95
N TYR A 20 22.52 -8.57 -74.21
CA TYR A 20 23.42 -8.82 -75.33
C TYR A 20 22.64 -8.63 -76.63
N HIS A 21 22.97 -7.56 -77.36
CA HIS A 21 22.54 -7.38 -78.75
C HIS A 21 23.18 -8.47 -79.61
N LEU A 22 22.43 -9.54 -79.89
CA LEU A 22 22.74 -10.52 -80.93
C LEU A 22 22.40 -9.92 -82.30
N THR A 23 23.33 -9.16 -82.87
CA THR A 23 23.33 -8.85 -84.30
C THR A 23 23.84 -10.06 -85.06
N HIS A 24 22.95 -10.95 -85.50
CA HIS A 24 23.29 -11.99 -86.48
C HIS A 24 22.61 -11.67 -87.80
N SER A 25 23.38 -11.03 -88.69
CA SER A 25 23.10 -10.96 -90.12
C SER A 25 23.19 -12.37 -90.70
N SER A 26 22.06 -12.92 -91.14
CA SER A 26 22.02 -14.10 -92.00
C SER A 26 20.99 -13.87 -93.09
N ARG A 27 21.49 -13.43 -94.25
CA ARG A 27 20.77 -13.45 -95.52
C ARG A 27 20.64 -14.91 -95.95
N ARG A 28 19.58 -15.58 -95.51
CA ARG A 28 19.05 -16.76 -96.19
C ARG A 28 17.76 -16.37 -96.89
N THR A 29 17.78 -16.53 -98.20
CA THR A 29 16.65 -16.40 -99.12
C THR A 29 15.50 -17.27 -98.62
N PRO A 30 14.29 -16.73 -98.41
CA PRO A 30 13.15 -17.53 -97.98
C PRO A 30 12.78 -18.50 -99.10
N ALA A 31 12.98 -19.79 -98.86
CA ALA A 31 12.36 -20.83 -99.66
C ALA A 31 10.84 -20.66 -99.54
N ARG A 32 10.19 -20.26 -100.64
CA ARG A 32 8.73 -20.18 -100.76
C ARG A 32 8.15 -21.60 -100.64
N LEU A 33 7.86 -21.99 -99.41
CA LEU A 33 6.94 -23.08 -99.12
C LEU A 33 5.53 -22.56 -99.44
N VAL A 34 4.99 -23.00 -100.58
CA VAL A 34 3.58 -22.79 -100.94
C VAL A 34 2.75 -23.69 -100.04
N LEU A 35 2.34 -23.14 -98.89
CA LEU A 35 1.34 -23.74 -98.00
C LEU A 35 -0.04 -23.48 -98.60
N SER A 36 -0.58 -24.46 -99.33
CA SER A 36 -1.92 -24.43 -99.95
C SER A 36 -3.05 -24.76 -98.97
N VAL A 37 -2.96 -24.26 -97.72
CA VAL A 37 -4.04 -24.35 -96.74
C VAL A 37 -4.83 -23.03 -96.76
N PRO A 38 -6.17 -23.04 -96.88
CA PRO A 38 -6.98 -21.83 -96.84
C PRO A 38 -6.75 -21.06 -95.53
N LEU A 39 -6.36 -19.79 -95.62
CA LEU A 39 -5.93 -18.93 -94.51
C LEU A 39 -6.97 -18.89 -93.37
N ASP A 40 -8.25 -18.81 -93.71
CA ASP A 40 -9.37 -18.76 -92.78
C ASP A 40 -9.45 -19.99 -91.86
N LYS A 41 -9.08 -21.17 -92.38
CA LYS A 41 -9.07 -22.42 -91.61
C LYS A 41 -7.94 -22.44 -90.58
N LEU A 42 -6.80 -21.83 -90.92
CA LEU A 42 -5.67 -21.69 -90.01
C LEU A 42 -6.02 -20.73 -88.87
N GLU A 43 -6.61 -19.58 -89.21
CA GLU A 43 -7.03 -18.55 -88.26
C GLU A 43 -8.10 -19.05 -87.28
N ALA A 44 -9.11 -19.78 -87.76
CA ALA A 44 -10.13 -20.39 -86.91
C ALA A 44 -9.54 -21.45 -85.96
N THR A 45 -8.55 -22.23 -86.43
CA THR A 45 -7.87 -23.23 -85.61
C THR A 45 -6.98 -22.58 -84.56
N TRP A 46 -6.27 -21.52 -84.94
CA TRP A 46 -5.40 -20.77 -84.04
C TRP A 46 -6.22 -20.04 -82.96
N SER A 47 -7.32 -19.38 -83.35
CA SER A 47 -8.25 -18.71 -82.43
C SER A 47 -8.86 -19.68 -81.42
N ARG A 48 -9.26 -20.88 -81.86
CA ARG A 48 -9.80 -21.92 -80.98
C ARG A 48 -8.76 -22.38 -79.95
N ARG A 49 -7.55 -22.72 -80.41
CA ARG A 49 -6.45 -23.13 -79.52
C ARG A 49 -6.05 -22.02 -78.55
N SER A 50 -6.01 -20.77 -79.02
CA SER A 50 -5.72 -19.61 -78.18
C SER A 50 -6.76 -19.47 -77.08
N LYS A 51 -8.05 -19.59 -77.41
CA LYS A 51 -9.14 -19.54 -76.43
C LYS A 51 -9.06 -20.70 -75.43
N GLU A 52 -8.85 -21.93 -75.89
CA GLU A 52 -8.66 -23.10 -75.03
C GLU A 52 -7.48 -22.92 -74.06
N GLN A 53 -6.36 -22.36 -74.53
CA GLN A 53 -5.20 -22.05 -73.69
C GLN A 53 -5.51 -20.96 -72.67
N ILE A 54 -6.21 -19.89 -73.06
CA ILE A 54 -6.64 -18.83 -72.13
C ILE A 54 -7.55 -19.42 -71.05
N ASP A 55 -8.54 -20.22 -71.42
CA ASP A 55 -9.47 -20.85 -70.48
C ASP A 55 -8.74 -21.80 -69.51
N GLN A 56 -7.80 -22.61 -70.02
CA GLN A 56 -6.93 -23.45 -69.18
C GLN A 56 -6.10 -22.62 -68.20
N PHE A 57 -5.54 -21.50 -68.66
CA PHE A 57 -4.72 -20.64 -67.84
C PHE A 57 -5.56 -19.96 -66.75
N VAL A 58 -6.74 -19.43 -67.09
CA VAL A 58 -7.68 -18.82 -66.14
C VAL A 58 -8.10 -19.84 -65.08
N ASN A 59 -8.46 -21.06 -65.47
CA ASN A 59 -8.81 -22.13 -64.54
C ASN A 59 -7.64 -22.48 -63.60
N PHE A 60 -6.43 -22.64 -64.13
CA PHE A 60 -5.24 -22.90 -63.33
C PHE A 60 -4.94 -21.78 -62.32
N PHE A 61 -5.10 -20.52 -62.74
CA PHE A 61 -4.93 -19.36 -61.86
C PHE A 61 -5.97 -19.35 -60.75
N GLN A 62 -7.23 -19.64 -61.07
CA GLN A 62 -8.30 -19.67 -60.09
C GLN A 62 -8.10 -20.81 -59.08
N GLU A 63 -7.76 -22.02 -59.51
CA GLU A 63 -7.43 -23.15 -58.64
C GLU A 63 -6.23 -22.83 -57.73
N SER A 64 -5.19 -22.21 -58.29
CA SER A 64 -4.00 -21.81 -57.52
C SER A 64 -4.35 -20.76 -56.47
N LYS A 65 -5.20 -19.79 -56.81
CA LYS A 65 -5.69 -18.76 -55.89
C LYS A 65 -6.50 -19.37 -54.75
N ASP A 66 -7.44 -20.27 -55.06
CA ASP A 66 -8.27 -20.92 -54.05
C ASP A 66 -7.44 -21.82 -53.12
N LYS A 67 -6.45 -22.53 -53.67
CA LYS A 67 -5.51 -23.35 -52.90
C LYS A 67 -4.64 -22.50 -51.97
N LEU A 68 -4.11 -21.37 -52.44
CA LEU A 68 -3.34 -20.45 -51.62
C LEU A 68 -4.20 -19.80 -50.53
N PHE A 69 -5.41 -19.38 -50.87
CA PHE A 69 -6.36 -18.81 -49.93
C PHE A 69 -6.73 -19.81 -48.83
N LYS A 70 -7.03 -21.06 -49.20
CA LYS A 70 -7.30 -22.14 -48.24
C LYS A 70 -6.11 -22.39 -47.31
N ARG A 71 -4.89 -22.50 -47.84
CA ARG A 71 -3.66 -22.65 -47.03
C ARG A 71 -3.47 -21.48 -46.06
N SER A 72 -3.71 -20.25 -46.53
CA SER A 72 -3.63 -19.06 -45.67
C SER A 72 -4.66 -19.10 -44.54
N GLN A 73 -5.91 -19.50 -44.81
CA GLN A 73 -6.93 -19.65 -43.77
C GLN A 73 -6.55 -20.73 -42.74
N GLU A 74 -6.07 -21.89 -43.20
CA GLU A 74 -5.63 -22.98 -42.34
C GLU A 74 -4.48 -22.53 -41.42
N GLU A 75 -3.52 -21.79 -41.95
CA GLU A 75 -2.40 -21.27 -41.17
C GLU A 75 -2.86 -20.21 -40.16
N HIS A 76 -3.74 -19.29 -40.55
CA HIS A 76 -4.34 -18.34 -39.61
C HIS A 76 -5.13 -19.04 -38.50
N ALA A 77 -5.86 -20.12 -38.81
CA ALA A 77 -6.57 -20.90 -37.82
C ALA A 77 -5.62 -21.60 -36.83
N ARG A 78 -4.51 -22.17 -37.33
CA ARG A 78 -3.45 -22.76 -36.49
C ARG A 78 -2.85 -21.75 -35.52
N ILE A 79 -2.43 -20.60 -36.04
CA ILE A 79 -1.86 -19.51 -35.23
C ILE A 79 -2.87 -19.02 -34.18
N ARG A 80 -4.12 -18.79 -34.58
CA ARG A 80 -5.19 -18.37 -33.66
C ARG A 80 -5.43 -19.39 -32.54
N ASN A 81 -5.46 -20.68 -32.87
CA ASN A 81 -5.65 -21.74 -31.88
C ASN A 81 -4.46 -21.85 -30.93
N HIS A 82 -3.23 -21.68 -31.43
CA HIS A 82 -2.03 -21.63 -30.62
C HIS A 82 -2.09 -20.49 -29.59
N PHE A 83 -2.37 -19.27 -30.03
CA PHE A 83 -2.51 -18.11 -29.12
C PHE A 83 -3.67 -18.28 -28.13
N ARG A 84 -4.79 -18.87 -28.57
CA ARG A 84 -5.91 -19.18 -27.67
C ARG A 84 -5.50 -20.15 -26.56
N GLY A 85 -4.69 -21.16 -26.89
CA GLY A 85 -4.12 -22.09 -25.92
C GLY A 85 -3.23 -21.38 -24.91
N GLN A 86 -2.32 -20.52 -25.40
CA GLN A 86 -1.44 -19.72 -24.54
C GLN A 86 -2.22 -18.76 -23.62
N LEU A 87 -3.25 -18.09 -24.14
CA LEU A 87 -4.07 -17.18 -23.34
C LEU A 87 -4.78 -17.92 -22.19
N LYS A 88 -5.24 -19.16 -22.45
CA LYS A 88 -5.85 -20.00 -21.42
C LYS A 88 -4.83 -20.43 -20.37
N SER A 89 -3.62 -20.82 -20.76
CA SER A 89 -2.59 -21.18 -19.78
C SER A 89 -2.20 -19.97 -18.92
N PHE A 90 -1.99 -18.80 -19.53
CA PHE A 90 -1.71 -17.57 -18.77
C PHE A 90 -2.85 -17.20 -17.82
N SER A 91 -4.11 -17.26 -18.29
CA SER A 91 -5.26 -16.98 -17.42
C SER A 91 -5.35 -17.95 -16.24
N GLN A 92 -4.95 -19.21 -16.42
CA GLN A 92 -4.91 -20.19 -15.34
C GLN A 92 -3.77 -19.90 -14.35
N GLU A 93 -2.57 -19.58 -14.85
CA GLU A 93 -1.42 -19.17 -14.04
C GLU A 93 -1.72 -17.92 -13.21
N ASP A 94 -2.28 -16.88 -13.84
CA ASP A 94 -2.70 -15.65 -13.16
C ASP A 94 -3.73 -15.93 -12.06
N SER A 95 -4.70 -16.83 -12.32
CA SER A 95 -5.67 -17.22 -11.29
C SER A 95 -5.03 -17.93 -10.10
N VAL A 96 -3.99 -18.74 -10.32
CA VAL A 96 -3.26 -19.42 -9.24
C VAL A 96 -2.45 -18.40 -8.44
N LEU A 97 -1.68 -17.55 -9.13
CA LEU A 97 -0.90 -16.48 -8.49
C LEU A 97 -1.77 -15.54 -7.66
N LEU A 98 -2.94 -15.14 -8.17
CA LEU A 98 -3.85 -14.27 -7.44
C LEU A 98 -4.39 -14.92 -6.15
N LYS A 99 -4.68 -16.22 -6.20
CA LYS A 99 -5.11 -16.98 -5.01
C LYS A 99 -3.99 -17.09 -3.99
N ASP A 100 -2.78 -17.38 -4.43
CA ASP A 100 -1.60 -17.48 -3.56
C ASP A 100 -1.27 -16.13 -2.91
N PHE A 101 -1.34 -15.04 -3.67
CA PHE A 101 -1.17 -13.69 -3.15
C PHE A 101 -2.23 -13.34 -2.09
N GLY A 102 -3.50 -13.64 -2.38
CA GLY A 102 -4.59 -13.45 -1.41
C GLY A 102 -4.40 -14.27 -0.13
N ALA A 103 -3.93 -15.52 -0.25
CA ALA A 103 -3.61 -16.36 0.91
C ALA A 103 -2.42 -15.81 1.70
N HIS A 104 -1.39 -15.32 1.03
CA HIS A 104 -0.23 -14.69 1.67
C HIS A 104 -0.63 -13.43 2.43
N GLN A 105 -1.43 -12.55 1.82
CA GLN A 105 -1.91 -11.33 2.46
C GLN A 105 -2.69 -11.64 3.74
N LYS A 106 -3.64 -12.58 3.70
CA LYS A 106 -4.40 -13.01 4.89
C LYS A 106 -3.51 -13.53 6.01
N ARG A 107 -2.44 -14.28 5.67
CA ARG A 107 -1.48 -14.76 6.69
C ARG A 107 -0.71 -13.62 7.34
N GLN A 108 -0.34 -12.59 6.57
CA GLN A 108 0.36 -11.41 7.10
C GLN A 108 -0.57 -10.58 7.99
N GLU A 109 -1.82 -10.40 7.59
CA GLU A 109 -2.85 -9.71 8.39
C GLU A 109 -3.07 -10.43 9.72
N ALA A 110 -3.29 -11.74 9.71
CA ALA A 110 -3.46 -12.53 10.93
C ALA A 110 -2.23 -12.45 11.86
N LYS A 111 -1.02 -12.51 11.30
CA LYS A 111 0.22 -12.37 12.07
C LYS A 111 0.37 -10.96 12.66
N ALA A 112 -0.02 -9.93 11.93
CA ALA A 112 0.00 -8.56 12.43
C ALA A 112 -0.98 -8.38 13.60
N GLU A 113 -2.20 -8.91 13.49
CA GLU A 113 -3.18 -8.91 14.57
C GLU A 113 -2.69 -9.65 15.82
N GLU A 114 -2.09 -10.82 15.64
CA GLU A 114 -1.49 -11.60 16.74
C GLU A 114 -0.40 -10.78 17.46
N LEU A 115 0.52 -10.18 16.71
CA LEU A 115 1.59 -9.34 17.27
C LEU A 115 1.05 -8.09 17.98
N ILE A 116 -0.05 -7.50 17.48
CA ILE A 116 -0.72 -6.37 18.15
C ILE A 116 -1.27 -6.83 19.51
N LEU A 117 -1.92 -7.98 19.58
CA LEU A 117 -2.44 -8.53 20.84
C LEU A 117 -1.33 -8.87 21.82
N GLN A 118 -0.25 -9.50 21.35
CA GLN A 118 0.93 -9.80 22.18
C GLN A 118 1.57 -8.53 22.72
N ASN A 119 1.79 -7.50 21.89
CA ASN A 119 2.32 -6.22 22.34
C ASN A 119 1.42 -5.55 23.38
N ARG A 120 0.10 -5.61 23.19
CA ARG A 120 -0.87 -5.09 24.18
C ARG A 120 -0.77 -5.83 25.51
N ALA A 121 -0.66 -7.15 25.49
CA ALA A 121 -0.50 -7.96 26.69
C ALA A 121 0.81 -7.64 27.43
N LEU A 122 1.93 -7.53 26.69
CA LEU A 122 3.24 -7.16 27.26
C LEU A 122 3.21 -5.75 27.88
N TRP A 123 2.54 -4.79 27.24
CA TRP A 123 2.36 -3.44 27.79
C TRP A 123 1.58 -3.44 29.10
N ASN A 124 0.48 -4.21 29.16
CA ASN A 124 -0.31 -4.34 30.37
C ASN A 124 0.51 -4.97 31.50
N ALA A 125 1.22 -6.06 31.22
CA ALA A 125 2.08 -6.73 32.17
C ALA A 125 3.20 -5.81 32.70
N ALA A 126 3.85 -5.04 31.83
CA ALA A 126 4.88 -4.07 32.24
C ALA A 126 4.32 -2.96 33.14
N LEU A 127 3.10 -2.48 32.85
CA LEU A 127 2.45 -1.44 33.64
C LEU A 127 1.96 -1.97 35.00
N GLU A 128 1.45 -3.19 35.05
CA GLU A 128 1.10 -3.90 36.29
C GLU A 128 2.32 -4.13 37.16
N GLU A 129 3.41 -4.67 36.60
CA GLU A 129 4.67 -4.90 37.30
C GLU A 129 5.21 -3.58 37.90
N LYS A 130 5.23 -2.50 37.11
CA LYS A 130 5.62 -1.17 37.59
C LYS A 130 4.73 -0.70 38.74
N THR A 131 3.42 -0.93 38.64
CA THR A 131 2.43 -0.56 39.66
C THR A 131 2.65 -1.34 40.96
N GLU A 132 2.83 -2.65 40.90
CA GLU A 132 3.09 -3.50 42.06
C GLU A 132 4.43 -3.16 42.71
N ARG A 133 5.47 -2.92 41.93
CA ARG A 133 6.76 -2.45 42.45
C ARG A 133 6.63 -1.13 43.19
N MET A 134 5.88 -0.18 42.65
CA MET A 134 5.62 1.11 43.33
C MET A 134 4.84 0.95 44.63
N LYS A 135 3.90 -0.01 44.71
CA LYS A 135 3.20 -0.34 45.95
C LYS A 135 4.15 -0.94 46.99
N LEU A 136 4.99 -1.90 46.59
CA LEU A 136 5.99 -2.53 47.46
C LEU A 136 7.00 -1.50 48.01
N GLU A 137 7.46 -0.59 47.17
CA GLU A 137 8.38 0.51 47.56
C GLU A 137 7.68 1.62 48.36
N ARG A 138 6.37 1.52 48.62
CA ARG A 138 5.54 2.57 49.26
C ARG A 138 5.58 3.92 48.53
N LYS A 139 5.90 3.89 47.23
CA LYS A 139 5.91 5.06 46.33
C LYS A 139 4.59 5.24 45.58
N PHE A 140 3.59 4.40 45.85
CA PHE A 140 2.25 4.52 45.26
C PHE A 140 1.42 5.65 45.91
N ASN A 141 1.91 6.87 45.75
CA ASN A 141 1.30 8.12 46.20
C ASN A 141 1.08 9.05 44.99
N VAL A 142 0.67 10.30 45.22
CA VAL A 142 0.43 11.28 44.14
C VAL A 142 1.65 11.49 43.23
N LEU A 143 2.86 11.53 43.79
CA LEU A 143 4.09 11.67 43.02
C LEU A 143 4.29 10.43 42.13
N GLY A 144 4.13 9.24 42.71
CA GLY A 144 4.18 8.00 41.96
C GLY A 144 3.11 7.90 40.87
N ALA A 145 1.92 8.44 41.09
CA ALA A 145 0.87 8.49 40.08
C ALA A 145 1.33 9.29 38.84
N LEU A 146 1.97 10.44 39.04
CA LEU A 146 2.54 11.24 37.94
C LEU A 146 3.67 10.50 37.22
N GLU A 147 4.56 9.83 37.96
CA GLU A 147 5.61 9.00 37.36
C GLU A 147 5.03 7.88 36.49
N ARG A 148 4.00 7.19 37.00
CA ARG A 148 3.31 6.11 36.29
C ARG A 148 2.59 6.63 35.05
N ILE A 149 1.93 7.79 35.12
CA ILE A 149 1.28 8.44 33.96
C ILE A 149 2.32 8.71 32.87
N VAL A 150 3.46 9.32 33.21
CA VAL A 150 4.51 9.59 32.21
C VAL A 150 5.10 8.29 31.66
N TYR A 151 5.33 7.29 32.50
CA TYR A 151 5.79 5.98 32.05
C TYR A 151 4.81 5.34 31.05
N GLN A 152 3.52 5.36 31.35
CA GLN A 152 2.48 4.86 30.47
C GLN A 152 2.42 5.65 29.15
N ALA A 153 2.55 6.98 29.21
CA ALA A 153 2.61 7.83 28.02
C ALA A 153 3.82 7.51 27.13
N LYS A 154 4.97 7.17 27.72
CA LYS A 154 6.15 6.71 26.97
C LYS A 154 5.89 5.38 26.26
N LEU A 155 5.27 4.41 26.95
CA LEU A 155 4.91 3.12 26.35
C LEU A 155 3.97 3.31 25.15
N GLN A 156 2.99 4.20 25.27
CA GLN A 156 2.05 4.55 24.20
C GLN A 156 2.61 5.51 23.15
N LYS A 157 3.90 5.88 23.24
CA LYS A 157 4.56 6.85 22.33
C LYS A 157 3.90 8.24 22.29
N LYS A 158 3.11 8.60 23.32
CA LYS A 158 2.56 9.96 23.50
C LYS A 158 3.64 10.95 23.95
N VAL A 159 4.73 10.45 24.54
CA VAL A 159 5.88 11.22 25.01
C VAL A 159 7.18 10.51 24.58
N PRO A 160 8.26 11.24 24.23
CA PRO A 160 9.55 10.62 23.91
C PRO A 160 10.09 9.73 25.06
N PRO A 161 10.71 8.58 24.76
CA PRO A 161 11.20 7.66 25.78
C PRO A 161 12.30 8.30 26.67
N SER A 162 13.07 9.23 26.12
CA SER A 162 14.14 9.97 26.80
C SER A 162 13.65 11.11 27.69
N ALA A 163 12.38 11.51 27.61
CA ALA A 163 11.86 12.65 28.36
C ALA A 163 11.91 12.40 29.88
N GLY A 164 12.36 13.38 30.66
CA GLY A 164 12.20 13.34 32.13
C GLY A 164 10.73 13.40 32.55
N ILE A 165 10.42 13.20 33.84
CA ILE A 165 9.02 13.19 34.31
C ILE A 165 8.34 14.55 34.06
N GLN A 166 8.93 15.65 34.52
CA GLN A 166 8.37 17.00 34.29
C GLN A 166 8.28 17.36 32.80
N GLN A 167 9.29 16.99 32.00
CA GLN A 167 9.25 17.18 30.55
C GLN A 167 8.11 16.38 29.90
N GLY A 168 7.88 15.15 30.37
CA GLY A 168 6.78 14.31 29.92
C GLY A 168 5.41 14.88 30.26
N LEU A 169 5.23 15.43 31.47
CA LEU A 169 4.02 16.14 31.86
C LEU A 169 3.78 17.37 30.98
N GLY A 170 4.82 18.17 30.72
CA GLY A 170 4.74 19.31 29.81
C GLY A 170 4.35 18.91 28.38
N LYS A 171 4.87 17.78 27.88
CA LYS A 171 4.46 17.24 26.58
C LYS A 171 3.01 16.74 26.57
N LEU A 172 2.56 16.10 27.64
CA LEU A 172 1.16 15.70 27.79
C LEU A 172 0.24 16.93 27.87
N ALA A 173 0.68 18.01 28.50
CA ALA A 173 -0.08 19.25 28.59
C ALA A 173 -0.29 19.95 27.23
N GLN A 174 0.54 19.64 26.24
CA GLN A 174 0.40 20.12 24.86
C GLN A 174 -0.61 19.30 24.04
N SER A 175 -1.20 18.25 24.60
CA SER A 175 -2.18 17.41 23.88
C SER A 175 -3.58 18.03 23.86
N GLY A 176 -4.36 17.69 22.82
CA GLY A 176 -5.77 18.07 22.71
C GLY A 176 -6.61 17.53 23.87
N GLU A 177 -6.43 16.26 24.23
CA GLU A 177 -7.10 15.60 25.37
C GLU A 177 -6.90 16.40 26.68
N PHE A 178 -5.68 16.88 26.93
CA PHE A 178 -5.39 17.68 28.11
C PHE A 178 -6.08 19.05 28.06
N THR A 179 -6.04 19.72 26.91
CA THR A 179 -6.61 21.07 26.74
C THR A 179 -8.13 21.06 26.95
N GLU A 180 -8.82 20.04 26.44
CA GLU A 180 -10.26 19.87 26.64
C GLU A 180 -10.62 19.71 28.12
N ILE A 181 -9.91 18.82 28.82
CA ILE A 181 -10.14 18.57 30.26
C ILE A 181 -9.75 19.80 31.10
N LEU A 182 -8.68 20.51 30.72
CA LEU A 182 -8.27 21.76 31.36
C LEU A 182 -9.40 22.80 31.33
N HIS A 183 -10.01 23.03 30.17
CA HIS A 183 -11.11 24.00 30.07
C HIS A 183 -12.32 23.60 30.92
N GLN A 184 -12.71 22.32 30.89
CA GLN A 184 -13.81 21.81 31.71
C GLN A 184 -13.51 21.99 33.21
N GLU A 185 -12.29 21.67 33.64
CA GLU A 185 -11.89 21.72 35.04
C GLU A 185 -11.80 23.15 35.56
N VAL A 186 -11.21 24.05 34.77
CA VAL A 186 -11.09 25.47 35.09
C VAL A 186 -12.45 26.12 35.19
N GLN A 187 -13.36 25.83 34.26
CA GLN A 187 -14.74 26.33 34.29
C GLN A 187 -15.50 25.82 35.52
N ALA A 188 -15.43 24.52 35.81
CA ALA A 188 -16.13 23.90 36.93
C ALA A 188 -15.68 24.47 38.29
N ARG A 189 -14.38 24.78 38.42
CA ARG A 189 -13.80 25.32 39.66
C ARG A 189 -13.73 26.85 39.72
N LYS A 190 -14.11 27.55 38.64
CA LYS A 190 -13.96 29.01 38.48
C LYS A 190 -12.52 29.49 38.70
N LEU A 191 -11.56 28.76 38.13
CA LEU A 191 -10.14 29.09 38.19
C LEU A 191 -9.71 29.89 36.95
N ASP A 192 -8.45 30.33 36.96
CA ASP A 192 -7.80 30.92 35.79
C ASP A 192 -6.89 29.90 35.08
N VAL A 193 -6.98 29.83 33.75
CA VAL A 193 -6.24 28.87 32.92
C VAL A 193 -4.74 29.09 33.05
N MET A 194 -4.27 30.34 33.03
CA MET A 194 -2.83 30.64 33.05
C MET A 194 -2.19 30.20 34.37
N HIS A 195 -2.88 30.41 35.49
CA HIS A 195 -2.39 29.97 36.79
C HIS A 195 -2.34 28.44 36.91
N VAL A 196 -3.32 27.71 36.37
CA VAL A 196 -3.27 26.23 36.33
C VAL A 196 -2.09 25.75 35.48
N MET A 197 -1.86 26.35 34.31
CA MET A 197 -0.74 26.00 33.44
C MET A 197 0.62 26.32 34.09
N ALA A 198 0.76 27.44 34.78
CA ALA A 198 1.95 27.76 35.55
C ALA A 198 2.24 26.71 36.64
N CYS A 199 1.19 26.14 37.25
CA CYS A 199 1.34 25.01 38.17
C CYS A 199 1.77 23.73 37.44
N VAL A 200 1.29 23.46 36.23
CA VAL A 200 1.70 22.29 35.42
C VAL A 200 3.21 22.27 35.20
N ASP A 201 3.82 23.42 34.89
CA ASP A 201 5.26 23.55 34.61
C ASP A 201 6.16 23.15 35.79
N ASN A 202 5.62 23.24 37.02
CA ASN A 202 6.36 22.94 38.25
C ASN A 202 5.72 21.81 39.07
N LEU A 203 4.69 21.13 38.53
CA LEU A 203 3.83 20.24 39.29
C LEU A 203 4.60 19.11 39.96
N TYR A 204 5.49 18.44 39.21
CA TYR A 204 6.24 17.31 39.72
C TYR A 204 7.19 17.74 40.85
N LYS A 205 7.94 18.83 40.63
CA LYS A 205 8.88 19.37 41.62
C LYS A 205 8.15 19.84 42.88
N GLY A 206 7.06 20.59 42.72
CA GLY A 206 6.26 21.10 43.85
C GLY A 206 5.67 19.99 44.72
N ILE A 207 5.20 18.90 44.11
CA ILE A 207 4.69 17.72 44.84
C ILE A 207 5.84 16.94 45.49
N ALA A 208 6.97 16.76 44.79
CA ALA A 208 8.12 16.04 45.32
C ALA A 208 8.66 16.68 46.61
N ASP A 209 8.76 18.01 46.65
CA ASP A 209 9.25 18.74 47.82
C ASP A 209 8.35 18.57 49.05
N ARG A 210 7.04 18.40 48.85
CA ARG A 210 6.04 18.20 49.93
C ARG A 210 5.90 16.75 50.39
N THR A 211 6.29 15.79 49.55
CA THR A 211 6.05 14.35 49.78
C THR A 211 7.13 13.71 50.69
N LYS A 212 8.14 14.47 51.13
CA LYS A 212 9.18 14.00 52.07
C LYS A 212 8.64 13.55 53.44
N ARG A 213 7.36 13.83 53.77
CA ARG A 213 6.72 13.40 55.03
C ARG A 213 5.75 12.24 54.78
N ASN A 214 6.02 11.12 55.44
CA ASN A 214 5.56 9.74 55.20
C ASN A 214 4.02 9.46 55.30
N ASP A 215 3.15 10.47 55.19
CA ASP A 215 1.80 10.41 55.79
C ASP A 215 0.68 9.94 54.84
N ASN A 216 1.01 9.46 53.64
CA ASN A 216 0.03 9.22 52.56
C ASN A 216 0.15 7.85 51.86
N ILE A 217 0.56 6.80 52.56
CA ILE A 217 0.50 5.45 51.99
C ILE A 217 -0.97 5.02 51.96
N SER A 218 -1.58 5.04 50.76
CA SER A 218 -2.92 4.52 50.53
C SER A 218 -2.80 3.19 49.80
N LEU A 219 -3.32 2.12 50.41
CA LEU A 219 -3.27 0.76 49.86
C LEU A 219 -4.18 0.66 48.63
N GLY A 220 -3.64 0.95 47.45
CA GLY A 220 -4.24 0.61 46.15
C GLY A 220 -5.07 1.71 45.46
N ARG A 221 -5.23 2.90 46.06
CA ARG A 221 -5.92 4.04 45.42
C ARG A 221 -5.18 5.34 45.66
N ILE A 222 -5.05 6.17 44.63
CA ILE A 222 -4.48 7.51 44.76
C ILE A 222 -5.53 8.45 45.38
N ILE A 223 -5.18 9.08 46.50
CA ILE A 223 -6.07 10.02 47.19
C ILE A 223 -5.49 11.42 47.06
N VAL A 224 -6.20 12.30 46.34
CA VAL A 224 -5.87 13.72 46.25
C VAL A 224 -6.54 14.45 47.43
N ARG A 225 -5.73 14.86 48.42
CA ARG A 225 -6.20 15.56 49.62
C ARG A 225 -6.17 17.07 49.41
N ILE A 226 -7.30 17.74 49.65
CA ILE A 226 -7.46 19.18 49.42
C ILE A 226 -6.55 20.03 50.31
N ASN A 227 -6.28 19.59 51.53
CA ASN A 227 -5.44 20.33 52.47
C ASN A 227 -3.93 20.29 52.18
N LYS A 228 -3.48 19.55 51.15
CA LYS A 228 -2.05 19.41 50.81
C LYS A 228 -1.63 20.19 49.56
N LEU A 229 -2.58 20.63 48.75
CA LEU A 229 -2.36 21.31 47.47
C LEU A 229 -3.23 22.55 47.42
N ASN A 230 -2.74 23.64 46.83
CA ASN A 230 -3.61 24.76 46.53
C ASN A 230 -4.59 24.38 45.40
N ASP A 231 -5.60 25.21 45.16
CA ASP A 231 -6.64 24.88 44.17
C ASP A 231 -6.12 24.74 42.74
N TYR A 232 -5.10 25.52 42.35
CA TYR A 232 -4.49 25.47 41.02
C TYR A 232 -3.65 24.20 40.82
N GLU A 233 -2.80 23.84 41.78
CA GLU A 233 -2.00 22.61 41.77
C GLU A 233 -2.89 21.37 41.79
N ARG A 234 -3.97 21.42 42.60
CA ARG A 234 -4.96 20.36 42.66
C ARG A 234 -5.66 20.20 41.31
N ALA A 235 -6.08 21.28 40.68
CA ALA A 235 -6.68 21.24 39.34
C ALA A 235 -5.70 20.66 38.32
N ALA A 236 -4.43 21.13 38.29
CA ALA A 236 -3.40 20.61 37.39
C ALA A 236 -3.21 19.09 37.54
N LEU A 237 -3.14 18.60 38.79
CA LEU A 237 -3.04 17.16 39.07
C LEU A 237 -4.29 16.39 38.63
N VAL A 238 -5.49 16.91 38.94
CA VAL A 238 -6.76 16.27 38.58
C VAL A 238 -6.91 16.17 37.06
N ILE A 239 -6.46 17.17 36.30
CA ILE A 239 -6.47 17.12 34.83
C ILE A 239 -5.63 15.95 34.33
N PHE A 240 -4.40 15.75 34.81
CA PHE A 240 -3.59 14.59 34.42
C PHE A 240 -4.24 13.25 34.81
N LEU A 241 -4.87 13.18 35.98
CA LEU A 241 -5.59 11.99 36.43
C LEU A 241 -6.85 11.72 35.57
N LYS A 242 -7.55 12.74 35.10
CA LYS A 242 -8.67 12.59 34.16
C LYS A 242 -8.21 12.25 32.74
N VAL A 243 -7.09 12.81 32.28
CA VAL A 243 -6.51 12.48 30.97
C VAL A 243 -6.20 10.99 30.89
N GLN A 244 -5.59 10.43 31.94
CA GLN A 244 -5.25 9.01 31.97
C GLN A 244 -6.47 8.09 32.18
N ASP A 245 -7.61 8.60 32.66
CA ASP A 245 -8.84 7.79 32.80
C ASP A 245 -9.33 7.24 31.44
N ASN A 246 -8.99 7.92 30.34
CA ASN A 246 -9.29 7.47 28.98
C ASN A 246 -8.26 6.47 28.42
N TRP A 247 -7.21 6.13 29.18
CA TRP A 247 -6.15 5.22 28.74
C TRP A 247 -6.44 3.78 29.18
N GLN A 248 -5.76 2.81 28.56
CA GLN A 248 -5.84 1.42 28.99
C GLN A 248 -5.23 1.26 30.39
N ASN A 249 -5.92 0.59 31.32
CA ASN A 249 -5.50 0.40 32.71
C ASN A 249 -5.26 1.72 33.48
N PRO A 250 -6.32 2.53 33.64
CA PRO A 250 -6.20 3.77 34.37
C PRO A 250 -5.88 3.53 35.84
N ILE A 251 -5.24 4.51 36.46
CA ILE A 251 -4.99 4.56 37.90
C ILE A 251 -6.32 4.84 38.59
N TYR A 252 -6.71 4.02 39.57
CA TYR A 252 -7.83 4.36 40.42
C TYR A 252 -7.46 5.52 41.35
N TRP A 253 -8.20 6.61 41.26
CA TRP A 253 -8.00 7.80 42.08
C TRP A 253 -9.32 8.39 42.59
N ARG A 254 -9.26 9.23 43.62
CA ARG A 254 -10.37 10.10 44.03
C ARG A 254 -9.87 11.35 44.75
N GLU A 255 -10.65 12.43 44.69
CA GLU A 255 -10.49 13.56 45.59
C GLU A 255 -11.15 13.28 46.95
N LEU A 256 -10.47 13.66 48.04
CA LEU A 256 -11.01 13.56 49.39
C LEU A 256 -11.32 14.95 49.94
N TYR A 257 -12.61 15.22 50.10
CA TYR A 257 -13.13 16.39 50.80
C TYR A 257 -13.16 16.09 52.30
N MET A 258 -12.37 16.81 53.09
CA MET A 258 -12.56 16.78 54.54
C MET A 258 -13.82 17.58 54.82
N CYS A 259 -14.90 16.91 55.25
CA CYS A 259 -16.03 17.60 55.85
C CYS A 259 -15.47 18.42 57.01
N LYS A 260 -15.57 19.75 56.95
CA LYS A 260 -15.33 20.58 58.13
C LYS A 260 -16.31 20.07 59.18
N GLY A 261 -15.84 19.34 60.18
CA GLY A 261 -16.68 18.88 61.27
C GLY A 261 -17.41 20.10 61.81
N GLY A 262 -18.73 20.13 61.63
CA GLY A 262 -19.59 21.12 62.28
C GLY A 262 -19.37 20.95 63.77
N LYS A 263 -18.76 21.95 64.39
CA LYS A 263 -18.82 22.13 65.83
C LYS A 263 -20.15 22.77 66.18
#